data_AF-A0A4S8KUL6-F1
#
_entry.id   AF-A0A4S8KUL6-F1
#
_cell.length_a   1.000
_cell.length_b   1.000
_cell.length_c   1.000
_cell.angle_alpha   90.00
_cell.angle_beta   90.00
_cell.angle_gamma   90.00
#
_symmetry.space_group_name_H-M   'P 1'
#
loop_
_entity.id
_entity.type
_entity.pdbx_description
1 polymer ?
#
loop_
_entity_poly.entity_id
_entity_poly.type
_entity_poly.pdbx_seq_one_letter_code
_entity_poly.pdbx_strand_id
1 'polypeptide(L)'
;SDSEYTINGLTKYLYEWEQKGFIGIENQNLFKAVSAALKQRKAPVIFVKVKGHSGDEGNDAADALAKEGAQKEEPDSLNLTIPEEYDINGAQLNYLTQATAYKGVTIYRKQNRHKKRKRRHTEDDLQTEKTAADKNIELIQDDIENYQNERPQPQTIWKKATKSKNAMKEQNIWNWKAMHNLFWVGKKWSRIPGYEQRAECRFCQTEENLEHILTKCSKPGQLEVWELVRQFLDLKNIQLPDTMSMGLILGCALTNPRDENGKKIEGGSCIVEIVLRESTGLIWQLRNRHVIQHDNDPEKLPTAAEIENSFYYRINARLQLDCTLTNKYKFEAKLYERKWYLAHGDTHSKMKRISLMTGPDRPGF
;
A
#
# COMPACT_ATOMS: atom_id res chain seq x y z
N SER A 1 23.28 -24.37 -31.10
CA SER A 1 22.47 -24.60 -29.88
C SER A 1 21.00 -24.42 -30.24
N ASP A 2 20.15 -25.27 -29.70
CA ASP A 2 18.69 -25.23 -29.83
C ASP A 2 18.00 -24.32 -28.78
N SER A 3 18.73 -23.95 -27.72
CA SER A 3 18.24 -23.10 -26.63
C SER A 3 18.00 -21.66 -27.07
N GLU A 4 16.74 -21.36 -27.38
CA GLU A 4 16.30 -20.01 -27.69
C GLU A 4 16.54 -19.02 -26.54
N TYR A 5 16.34 -19.46 -25.30
CA TYR A 5 16.59 -18.65 -24.11
C TYR A 5 18.05 -18.18 -24.03
N THR A 6 18.98 -19.11 -24.21
CA THR A 6 20.43 -18.81 -24.13
C THR A 6 20.87 -17.93 -25.30
N ILE A 7 20.42 -18.25 -26.52
CA ILE A 7 20.79 -17.45 -27.70
C ILE A 7 20.23 -16.04 -27.61
N ASN A 8 18.93 -15.87 -27.31
CA ASN A 8 18.36 -14.53 -27.16
C ASN A 8 18.99 -13.78 -25.96
N GLY A 9 19.27 -14.48 -24.87
CA GLY A 9 20.01 -13.95 -23.72
C GLY A 9 21.34 -13.34 -24.13
N LEU A 10 22.18 -14.09 -24.84
CA LEU A 10 23.53 -13.67 -25.23
C LEU A 10 23.58 -12.68 -26.40
N THR A 11 22.61 -12.73 -27.32
CA THR A 11 22.66 -11.94 -28.56
C THR A 11 21.76 -10.71 -28.56
N LYS A 12 20.62 -10.73 -27.84
CA LYS A 12 19.64 -9.64 -27.82
C LYS A 12 19.67 -8.86 -26.52
N TYR A 13 19.78 -9.55 -25.39
CA TYR A 13 19.55 -8.92 -24.08
C TYR A 13 20.83 -8.63 -23.30
N LEU A 14 21.92 -9.35 -23.58
CA LEU A 14 23.15 -9.29 -22.80
C LEU A 14 23.67 -7.86 -22.65
N TYR A 15 23.74 -7.11 -23.75
CA TYR A 15 24.19 -5.73 -23.73
C TYR A 15 23.43 -4.90 -22.68
N GLU A 16 22.10 -4.92 -22.72
CA GLU A 16 21.27 -4.14 -21.79
C GLU A 16 21.37 -4.66 -20.34
N TRP A 17 21.48 -5.99 -20.16
CA TRP A 17 21.66 -6.58 -18.83
C TRP A 17 22.97 -6.17 -18.17
N GLU A 18 24.07 -6.11 -18.93
CA GLU A 18 25.36 -5.61 -18.44
C GLU A 18 25.23 -4.16 -17.99
N GLN A 19 24.60 -3.31 -18.80
CA GLN A 19 24.40 -1.89 -18.44
C GLN A 19 23.55 -1.73 -17.18
N LYS A 20 22.55 -2.58 -16.98
CA LYS A 20 21.67 -2.60 -15.80
C LYS A 20 22.23 -3.40 -14.63
N GLY A 21 23.49 -3.85 -14.70
CA GLY A 21 24.16 -4.59 -13.62
C GLY A 21 23.52 -5.93 -13.28
N PHE A 22 22.82 -6.54 -14.25
CA PHE A 22 22.05 -7.79 -14.10
C PHE A 22 20.97 -7.75 -13.02
N ILE A 23 20.50 -6.56 -12.60
CA ILE A 23 19.60 -6.41 -11.45
C ILE A 23 18.27 -7.15 -11.66
N GLY A 24 18.11 -8.25 -10.93
CA GLY A 24 16.89 -9.06 -10.89
C GLY A 24 16.61 -9.77 -12.21
N ILE A 25 17.66 -10.14 -12.93
CA ILE A 25 17.64 -11.07 -14.06
C ILE A 25 17.78 -12.50 -13.51
N GLU A 26 16.96 -13.43 -14.00
CA GLU A 26 17.08 -14.85 -13.65
C GLU A 26 18.40 -15.41 -14.18
N ASN A 27 19.00 -16.34 -13.43
CA ASN A 27 20.29 -16.95 -13.81
C ASN A 27 21.44 -15.95 -14.02
N GLN A 28 21.36 -14.76 -13.40
CA GLN A 28 22.35 -13.68 -13.55
C GLN A 28 23.80 -14.14 -13.37
N ASN A 29 24.08 -15.07 -12.44
CA ASN A 29 25.43 -15.54 -12.17
C ASN A 29 26.01 -16.33 -13.37
N LEU A 30 25.18 -17.13 -14.05
CA LEU A 30 25.59 -17.88 -15.24
C LEU A 30 25.87 -16.93 -16.41
N PHE A 31 24.98 -15.97 -16.66
CA PHE A 31 25.17 -15.00 -17.74
C PHE A 31 26.39 -14.10 -17.52
N LYS A 32 26.68 -13.71 -16.27
CA LYS A 32 27.90 -12.97 -15.94
C LYS A 32 29.16 -13.78 -16.27
N ALA A 33 29.19 -15.06 -15.87
CA ALA A 33 30.31 -15.95 -16.15
C ALA A 33 30.51 -16.17 -17.66
N VAL A 34 29.43 -16.42 -18.40
CA VAL A 34 29.48 -16.57 -19.86
C VAL A 34 29.93 -15.27 -20.53
N SER A 35 29.43 -14.10 -20.10
CA SER A 35 29.84 -12.82 -20.68
C SER A 35 31.34 -12.57 -20.50
N ALA A 36 31.87 -12.83 -19.30
CA ALA A 36 33.29 -12.74 -19.02
C ALA A 36 34.10 -13.70 -19.90
N ALA A 37 33.65 -14.96 -20.03
CA ALA A 37 34.29 -15.96 -20.89
C ALA A 37 34.27 -15.53 -22.37
N LEU A 38 33.20 -14.90 -22.86
CA LEU A 38 33.15 -14.38 -24.23
C LEU A 38 34.13 -13.22 -24.44
N LYS A 39 34.26 -12.31 -23.47
CA LYS A 39 35.18 -11.17 -23.52
C LYS A 39 36.65 -11.57 -23.44
N GLN A 40 36.96 -12.70 -22.79
CA GLN A 40 38.30 -13.28 -22.74
C GLN A 40 38.77 -13.85 -24.08
N ARG A 41 37.84 -14.22 -24.97
CA ARG A 41 38.20 -14.84 -26.24
C ARG A 41 38.80 -13.81 -27.19
N LYS A 42 39.94 -14.18 -27.80
CA LYS A 42 40.61 -13.37 -28.82
C LYS A 42 39.88 -13.36 -30.16
N ALA A 43 39.06 -14.37 -30.41
CA ALA A 43 38.34 -14.55 -31.67
C ALA A 43 36.83 -14.31 -31.49
N PRO A 44 36.15 -13.73 -32.48
CA PRO A 44 34.71 -13.52 -32.43
C PRO A 44 33.97 -14.86 -32.29
N VAL A 45 32.85 -14.83 -31.56
CA VAL A 45 31.96 -15.98 -31.39
C VAL A 45 30.66 -15.70 -32.13
N ILE A 46 30.30 -16.61 -33.03
CA ILE A 46 29.04 -16.54 -33.78
C ILE A 46 28.08 -17.56 -33.17
N PHE A 47 26.95 -17.08 -32.67
CA PHE A 47 25.89 -17.94 -32.16
C PHE A 47 24.93 -18.32 -33.28
N VAL A 48 24.79 -19.61 -33.52
CA VAL A 48 23.85 -20.17 -34.51
C VAL A 48 22.76 -20.96 -33.78
N LYS A 49 21.50 -20.56 -34.02
CA LYS A 49 20.33 -21.31 -33.55
C LYS A 49 20.09 -22.47 -34.51
N VAL A 50 20.10 -23.68 -33.97
CA VAL A 50 19.71 -24.90 -34.70
C VAL A 50 18.35 -25.35 -34.19
N LYS A 51 17.64 -26.13 -35.00
CA LYS A 51 16.36 -26.71 -34.58
C LYS A 51 16.66 -27.97 -33.75
N GLY A 52 16.00 -28.13 -32.61
CA GLY A 52 16.13 -29.35 -31.82
C GLY A 52 15.68 -30.58 -32.62
N HIS A 53 16.39 -31.68 -32.46
CA HIS A 53 16.11 -32.98 -33.12
C HIS A 53 16.06 -32.90 -34.66
N SER A 54 16.84 -32.02 -35.28
CA SER A 54 16.90 -31.88 -36.74
C SER A 54 17.96 -32.74 -37.43
N GLY A 55 18.63 -33.65 -36.70
CA GLY A 55 19.73 -34.46 -37.22
C GLY A 55 21.07 -33.70 -37.31
N ASP A 56 21.25 -32.66 -36.49
CA ASP A 56 22.55 -32.00 -36.34
C ASP A 56 23.41 -32.82 -35.39
N GLU A 57 24.43 -33.49 -35.92
CA GLU A 57 25.24 -34.46 -35.16
C GLU A 57 25.82 -33.87 -33.86
N GLY A 58 26.26 -32.60 -33.90
CA GLY A 58 26.84 -31.93 -32.74
C GLY A 58 25.79 -31.57 -31.69
N ASN A 59 24.62 -31.09 -32.10
CA ASN A 59 23.51 -30.81 -31.19
C ASN A 59 22.95 -32.10 -30.58
N ASP A 60 22.75 -33.14 -31.39
CA ASP A 60 22.19 -34.41 -30.93
C ASP A 60 23.15 -35.11 -29.94
N ALA A 61 24.47 -35.01 -30.17
CA ALA A 61 25.48 -35.45 -29.20
C ALA A 61 25.44 -34.64 -27.89
N ALA A 62 25.27 -33.31 -27.98
CA ALA A 62 25.13 -32.46 -26.81
C ALA A 62 23.85 -32.77 -26.00
N ASP A 63 22.73 -33.07 -26.67
CA ASP A 63 21.48 -33.49 -26.04
C ASP A 63 21.63 -34.83 -25.31
N ALA A 64 22.36 -35.78 -25.89
CA ALA A 64 22.66 -37.06 -25.25
C ALA A 64 23.49 -36.86 -23.97
N LEU A 65 24.55 -36.04 -24.03
CA LEU A 65 25.38 -35.71 -22.88
C LEU A 65 24.60 -34.93 -21.79
N ALA A 66 23.70 -34.04 -22.19
CA ALA A 66 22.84 -33.33 -21.24
C ALA A 66 21.87 -34.28 -20.51
N LYS A 67 21.32 -35.28 -21.21
CA LYS A 67 20.48 -36.33 -20.59
C LYS A 67 21.27 -37.19 -19.62
N GLU A 68 22.49 -37.59 -19.98
CA GLU A 68 23.38 -38.32 -19.07
C GLU A 68 23.68 -37.49 -17.82
N GLY A 69 24.03 -36.21 -18.00
CA GLY A 69 24.28 -35.28 -16.88
C GLY A 69 23.06 -35.12 -15.96
N ALA A 70 21.84 -35.11 -16.51
CA ALA A 70 20.61 -35.03 -15.73
C ALA A 70 20.30 -36.29 -14.89
N GLN A 71 20.92 -37.43 -15.24
CA GLN A 71 20.76 -38.71 -14.53
C GLN A 71 21.82 -38.94 -13.46
N LYS A 72 22.83 -38.07 -13.35
CA LYS A 72 23.85 -38.17 -12.30
C LYS A 72 23.24 -37.97 -10.93
N GLU A 73 23.64 -38.78 -9.95
CA GLU A 73 23.23 -38.64 -8.56
C GLU A 73 23.81 -37.37 -7.92
N GLU A 74 25.04 -37.01 -8.30
CA GLU A 74 25.71 -35.78 -7.85
C GLU A 74 25.88 -34.79 -9.01
N PRO A 75 25.53 -33.50 -8.81
CA PRO A 75 25.68 -32.49 -9.85
C PRO A 75 27.14 -32.09 -10.05
N ASP A 76 27.52 -31.84 -11.31
CA ASP A 76 28.85 -31.34 -11.63
C ASP A 76 29.07 -29.93 -11.03
N SER A 77 30.26 -29.71 -10.44
CA SER A 77 30.63 -28.42 -9.88
C SER A 77 31.05 -27.43 -10.99
N LEU A 78 30.22 -26.43 -11.25
CA LEU A 78 30.52 -25.37 -12.23
C LEU A 78 31.44 -24.31 -11.63
N ASN A 79 32.56 -24.04 -12.29
CA ASN A 79 33.42 -22.90 -11.95
C ASN A 79 32.88 -21.61 -12.56
N LEU A 80 32.22 -20.79 -11.75
CA LEU A 80 31.68 -19.48 -12.13
C LEU A 80 32.58 -18.31 -11.73
N THR A 81 33.87 -18.56 -11.49
CA THR A 81 34.83 -17.52 -11.11
C THR A 81 35.09 -16.60 -12.31
N ILE A 82 34.90 -15.30 -12.09
CA ILE A 82 35.11 -14.26 -13.11
C ILE A 82 36.43 -13.54 -12.78
N PRO A 83 37.39 -13.45 -13.71
CA PRO A 83 38.58 -12.64 -13.50
C PRO A 83 38.20 -11.17 -13.30
N GLU A 84 38.89 -10.49 -12.39
CA GLU A 84 38.55 -9.13 -11.95
C GLU A 84 38.46 -8.12 -13.10
N GLU A 85 39.33 -8.26 -14.11
CA GLU A 85 39.35 -7.41 -15.31
C GLU A 85 38.08 -7.51 -16.18
N TYR A 86 37.29 -8.58 -16.02
CA TYR A 86 36.02 -8.81 -16.71
C TYR A 86 34.80 -8.74 -15.77
N ASP A 87 35.01 -8.53 -14.46
CA ASP A 87 33.93 -8.44 -13.48
C ASP A 87 33.30 -7.05 -13.46
N ILE A 88 32.31 -6.85 -14.33
CA ILE A 88 31.53 -5.61 -14.37
C ILE A 88 30.61 -5.56 -13.15
N ASN A 89 31.01 -4.73 -12.20
CA ASN A 89 30.31 -4.53 -10.94
C ASN A 89 29.36 -3.32 -10.99
N GLY A 90 28.11 -3.57 -10.62
CA GLY A 90 27.07 -2.54 -10.53
C GLY A 90 26.37 -2.22 -11.86
N ALA A 91 25.41 -1.31 -11.80
CA ALA A 91 24.68 -0.81 -12.96
C ALA A 91 25.21 0.57 -13.34
N GLN A 92 25.30 0.87 -14.63
CA GLN A 92 25.67 2.20 -15.09
C GLN A 92 24.56 3.22 -14.79
N LEU A 93 24.95 4.42 -14.35
CA LEU A 93 24.00 5.44 -13.89
C LEU A 93 23.04 5.92 -14.98
N ASN A 94 23.50 6.03 -16.22
CA ASN A 94 22.69 6.41 -17.39
C ASN A 94 21.64 5.35 -17.77
N TYR A 95 21.83 4.08 -17.41
CA TYR A 95 20.87 2.99 -17.64
C TYR A 95 20.02 2.66 -16.40
N LEU A 96 20.33 3.29 -15.26
CA LEU A 96 19.68 3.04 -13.99
C LEU A 96 18.41 3.88 -13.88
N THR A 97 17.25 3.22 -13.85
CA THR A 97 15.98 3.87 -13.49
C THR A 97 15.74 3.78 -11.99
N GLN A 98 14.89 4.66 -11.44
CA GLN A 98 14.46 4.57 -10.03
C GLN A 98 13.88 3.19 -9.70
N ALA A 99 13.09 2.60 -10.61
CA ALA A 99 12.50 1.28 -10.44
C ALA A 99 13.57 0.18 -10.35
N THR A 100 14.55 0.19 -11.27
CA THR A 100 15.65 -0.77 -11.27
C THR A 100 16.55 -0.59 -10.04
N ALA A 101 16.89 0.65 -9.67
CA ALA A 101 17.65 0.96 -8.46
C ALA A 101 16.94 0.44 -7.20
N TYR A 102 15.64 0.71 -7.07
CA TYR A 102 14.84 0.23 -5.95
C TYR A 102 14.80 -1.30 -5.90
N LYS A 103 14.63 -1.96 -7.04
CA LYS A 103 14.69 -3.43 -7.17
C LYS A 103 16.06 -3.96 -6.68
N GLY A 104 17.15 -3.35 -7.13
CA GLY A 104 18.52 -3.70 -6.73
C GLY A 104 18.75 -3.55 -5.22
N VAL A 105 18.40 -2.41 -4.64
CA VAL A 105 18.48 -2.16 -3.19
C VAL A 105 17.63 -3.17 -2.41
N THR A 106 16.44 -3.50 -2.91
CA THR A 106 15.56 -4.49 -2.26
C THR A 106 16.19 -5.89 -2.25
N ILE A 107 16.72 -6.34 -3.39
CA ILE A 107 17.41 -7.64 -3.51
C ILE A 107 18.63 -7.67 -2.59
N TYR A 108 19.47 -6.63 -2.65
CA TYR A 108 20.64 -6.49 -1.79
C TYR A 108 20.28 -6.54 -0.31
N ARG A 109 19.23 -5.81 0.11
CA ARG A 109 18.75 -5.83 1.50
C ARG A 109 18.28 -7.22 1.91
N LYS A 110 17.51 -7.93 1.06
CA LYS A 110 17.06 -9.30 1.36
C LYS A 110 18.25 -10.25 1.56
N GLN A 111 19.21 -10.24 0.65
CA GLN A 111 20.40 -11.10 0.70
C GLN A 111 21.29 -10.78 1.93
N ASN A 112 21.47 -9.50 2.26
CA ASN A 112 22.33 -9.09 3.38
C ASN A 112 21.62 -9.03 4.74
N ARG A 113 20.28 -9.10 4.79
CA ARG A 113 19.50 -9.20 6.04
C ARG A 113 19.88 -10.46 6.83
N HIS A 114 20.18 -11.57 6.13
CA HIS A 114 20.65 -12.81 6.74
C HIS A 114 22.07 -12.70 7.29
N LYS A 115 22.99 -12.03 6.57
CA LYS A 115 24.39 -11.84 7.03
C LYS A 115 24.49 -10.96 8.28
N LYS A 116 23.64 -9.93 8.42
CA LYS A 116 23.61 -9.07 9.61
C LYS A 116 23.03 -9.77 10.85
N ARG A 117 22.12 -10.74 10.68
CA ARG A 117 21.47 -11.50 11.77
C ARG A 117 22.34 -12.63 12.32
N LYS A 118 23.11 -13.33 11.48
CA LYS A 118 24.08 -14.36 11.93
C LYS A 118 25.16 -13.85 12.89
N ARG A 119 25.41 -12.54 12.93
CA ARG A 119 26.36 -11.92 13.86
C ARG A 119 25.79 -11.64 15.25
N ARG A 120 24.49 -11.88 15.52
CA ARG A 120 23.87 -11.44 16.78
C ARG A 120 23.08 -12.48 17.59
N HIS A 121 22.61 -13.62 17.06
CA HIS A 121 21.83 -14.58 17.89
C HIS A 121 21.98 -16.04 17.47
N THR A 122 21.87 -16.94 18.45
CA THR A 122 21.81 -18.41 18.41
C THR A 122 20.63 -18.92 17.57
N GLU A 123 20.73 -20.15 17.07
CA GLU A 123 19.91 -20.76 16.01
C GLU A 123 18.38 -20.89 16.27
N ASP A 124 17.87 -20.50 17.43
CA ASP A 124 16.49 -20.78 17.87
C ASP A 124 15.45 -19.69 17.51
N ASP A 125 15.87 -18.49 17.12
CA ASP A 125 14.96 -17.34 16.83
C ASP A 125 14.72 -17.11 15.32
N LEU A 126 14.33 -18.15 14.59
CA LEU A 126 13.93 -18.06 13.17
C LEU A 126 12.48 -17.60 12.96
N GLN A 127 11.79 -17.08 13.99
CA GLN A 127 10.53 -16.38 13.78
C GLN A 127 10.78 -14.99 13.20
N THR A 128 10.40 -14.83 11.93
CA THR A 128 10.53 -13.56 11.22
C THR A 128 9.65 -12.51 11.89
N GLU A 129 10.20 -11.64 12.73
CA GLU A 129 9.45 -10.52 13.32
C GLU A 129 8.71 -9.74 12.22
N LYS A 130 7.38 -9.77 12.27
CA LYS A 130 6.48 -9.06 11.35
C LYS A 130 6.74 -7.56 11.46
N THR A 131 6.86 -6.89 10.32
CA THR A 131 6.98 -5.42 10.30
C THR A 131 5.68 -4.78 10.78
N ALA A 132 5.70 -3.48 11.15
CA ALA A 132 4.48 -2.77 11.51
C ALA A 132 3.43 -2.80 10.38
N ALA A 133 3.89 -2.78 9.12
CA ALA A 133 3.01 -2.89 7.96
C ALA A 133 2.37 -4.28 7.84
N ASP A 134 3.13 -5.35 8.11
CA ASP A 134 2.60 -6.71 8.10
C ASP A 134 1.55 -6.89 9.21
N LYS A 135 1.82 -6.38 10.41
CA LYS A 135 0.86 -6.39 11.54
C LYS A 135 -0.42 -5.62 11.21
N ASN A 136 -0.30 -4.44 10.61
CA ASN A 136 -1.48 -3.64 10.23
C ASN A 136 -2.24 -4.25 9.04
N ILE A 137 -1.57 -4.96 8.12
CA ILE A 137 -2.24 -5.74 7.07
C ILE A 137 -3.08 -6.84 7.71
N GLU A 138 -2.53 -7.60 8.66
CA GLU A 138 -3.27 -8.64 9.37
C GLU A 138 -4.47 -8.08 10.13
N LEU A 139 -4.28 -6.98 10.85
CA LEU A 139 -5.37 -6.26 11.51
C LEU A 139 -6.49 -5.88 10.53
N ILE A 140 -6.15 -5.32 9.36
CA ILE A 140 -7.13 -4.99 8.32
C ILE A 140 -7.83 -6.25 7.80
N GLN A 141 -7.09 -7.36 7.62
CA GLN A 141 -7.70 -8.61 7.18
C GLN A 141 -8.73 -9.12 8.19
N ASP A 142 -8.35 -9.17 9.47
CA ASP A 142 -9.18 -9.68 10.55
C ASP A 142 -10.43 -8.79 10.73
N ASP A 143 -10.27 -7.47 10.78
CA ASP A 143 -11.39 -6.54 10.97
C ASP A 143 -12.36 -6.51 9.78
N ILE A 144 -11.85 -6.63 8.55
CA ILE A 144 -12.70 -6.70 7.36
C ILE A 144 -13.39 -8.06 7.27
N GLU A 145 -12.71 -9.15 7.59
CA GLU A 145 -13.32 -10.49 7.66
C GLU A 145 -14.45 -10.52 8.69
N ASN A 146 -14.22 -9.96 9.88
CA ASN A 146 -15.25 -9.83 10.92
C ASN A 146 -16.44 -8.97 10.46
N TYR A 147 -16.20 -7.93 9.64
CA TYR A 147 -17.26 -7.03 9.17
C TYR A 147 -18.14 -7.63 8.07
N GLN A 148 -17.57 -8.38 7.12
CA GLN A 148 -18.31 -8.83 5.92
C GLN A 148 -18.14 -10.31 5.56
N ASN A 149 -17.53 -11.11 6.44
CA ASN A 149 -17.24 -12.54 6.26
C ASN A 149 -16.41 -12.86 5.01
N GLU A 150 -15.56 -11.93 4.57
CA GLU A 150 -14.67 -12.11 3.42
C GLU A 150 -13.28 -11.55 3.73
N ARG A 151 -12.29 -12.45 3.84
CA ARG A 151 -10.90 -12.07 4.12
C ARG A 151 -10.22 -11.48 2.87
N PRO A 152 -9.79 -10.20 2.90
CA PRO A 152 -9.12 -9.60 1.75
C PRO A 152 -7.68 -10.09 1.60
N GLN A 153 -7.21 -10.19 0.35
CA GLN A 153 -5.80 -10.50 0.06
C GLN A 153 -4.89 -9.30 0.34
N PRO A 154 -3.66 -9.48 0.87
CA PRO A 154 -2.73 -8.39 1.18
C PRO A 154 -2.48 -7.43 0.01
N GLN A 155 -2.35 -7.95 -1.21
CA GLN A 155 -2.15 -7.15 -2.43
C GLN A 155 -3.37 -6.27 -2.73
N THR A 156 -4.57 -6.79 -2.48
CA THR A 156 -5.83 -6.05 -2.64
C THR A 156 -5.96 -4.95 -1.59
N ILE A 157 -5.55 -5.21 -0.34
CA ILE A 157 -5.49 -4.19 0.71
C ILE A 157 -4.59 -3.05 0.24
N TRP A 158 -3.34 -3.33 -0.15
CA TRP A 158 -2.43 -2.28 -0.62
C TRP A 158 -3.02 -1.47 -1.77
N LYS A 159 -3.62 -2.13 -2.76
CA LYS A 159 -4.22 -1.46 -3.91
C LYS A 159 -5.40 -0.57 -3.52
N LYS A 160 -6.38 -1.10 -2.78
CA LYS A 160 -7.60 -0.34 -2.43
C LYS A 160 -7.36 0.69 -1.33
N ALA A 161 -6.58 0.37 -0.30
CA ALA A 161 -6.35 1.25 0.83
C ALA A 161 -5.49 2.48 0.46
N THR A 162 -4.52 2.32 -0.44
CA THR A 162 -3.51 3.37 -0.75
C THR A 162 -3.58 3.93 -2.16
N LYS A 163 -4.44 3.39 -3.03
CA LYS A 163 -4.63 3.86 -4.41
C LYS A 163 -6.11 3.89 -4.80
N SER A 164 -6.98 4.22 -3.84
CA SER A 164 -8.40 4.35 -4.13
C SER A 164 -8.67 5.53 -5.05
N LYS A 165 -9.62 5.35 -5.97
CA LYS A 165 -10.14 6.41 -6.84
C LYS A 165 -11.19 7.29 -6.14
N ASN A 166 -11.79 6.81 -5.05
CA ASN A 166 -12.78 7.59 -4.31
C ASN A 166 -12.11 8.52 -3.27
N ALA A 167 -10.79 8.39 -3.08
CA ALA A 167 -9.99 9.16 -2.13
C ALA A 167 -9.08 10.17 -2.83
N MET A 168 -8.81 11.29 -2.15
CA MET A 168 -7.80 12.25 -2.59
C MET A 168 -6.39 11.65 -2.50
N LYS A 169 -5.44 12.22 -3.25
CA LYS A 169 -4.03 11.78 -3.23
C LYS A 169 -3.45 11.84 -1.81
N GLU A 170 -3.78 12.88 -1.07
CA GLU A 170 -3.35 13.14 0.30
C GLU A 170 -3.89 12.08 1.26
N GLN A 171 -5.15 11.65 1.09
CA GLN A 171 -5.77 10.58 1.88
C GLN A 171 -5.13 9.22 1.60
N ASN A 172 -4.84 8.93 0.33
CA ASN A 172 -4.12 7.73 -0.07
C ASN A 172 -2.69 7.67 0.53
N ILE A 173 -1.97 8.79 0.52
CA ILE A 173 -0.64 8.92 1.15
C ILE A 173 -0.75 8.81 2.67
N TRP A 174 -1.76 9.44 3.28
CA TRP A 174 -1.99 9.37 4.72
C TRP A 174 -2.23 7.92 5.15
N ASN A 175 -3.07 7.18 4.43
CA ASN A 175 -3.38 5.79 4.74
C ASN A 175 -2.15 4.89 4.58
N TRP A 176 -1.33 5.12 3.54
CA TRP A 176 -0.05 4.44 3.39
C TRP A 176 0.89 4.70 4.59
N LYS A 177 1.00 5.95 5.04
CA LYS A 177 1.79 6.32 6.24
C LYS A 177 1.24 5.67 7.51
N ALA A 178 -0.08 5.61 7.66
CA ALA A 178 -0.76 4.94 8.77
C ALA A 178 -0.42 3.45 8.82
N MET A 179 -0.61 2.75 7.70
CA MET A 179 -0.32 1.32 7.58
C MET A 179 1.15 0.99 7.89
N HIS A 180 2.09 1.85 7.48
CA HIS A 180 3.50 1.68 7.80
C HIS A 180 3.91 2.16 9.20
N ASN A 181 2.96 2.66 10.01
CA ASN A 181 3.21 3.29 11.30
C ASN A 181 4.31 4.37 11.20
N LEU A 182 4.16 5.34 10.29
CA LEU A 182 5.17 6.38 10.03
C LEU A 182 4.92 7.69 10.77
N PHE A 183 3.73 7.91 11.32
CA PHE A 183 3.42 9.13 12.05
C PHE A 183 4.20 9.26 13.36
N TRP A 184 4.44 10.50 13.79
CA TRP A 184 4.98 10.82 15.10
C TRP A 184 3.87 10.77 16.15
N VAL A 185 3.73 9.61 16.79
CA VAL A 185 2.72 9.28 17.79
C VAL A 185 3.31 8.26 18.79
N GLY A 186 2.72 8.15 19.97
CA GLY A 186 3.10 7.20 21.01
C GLY A 186 4.57 7.28 21.42
N LYS A 187 5.18 6.12 21.71
CA LYS A 187 6.58 5.97 22.16
C LYS A 187 7.66 6.62 21.28
N LYS A 188 7.33 7.03 20.05
CA LYS A 188 8.28 7.78 19.21
C LYS A 188 8.63 9.13 19.83
N TRP A 189 7.66 9.79 20.45
CA TRP A 189 7.87 11.08 21.12
C TRP A 189 8.77 10.97 22.34
N SER A 190 8.76 9.84 23.05
CA SER A 190 9.61 9.59 24.23
C SER A 190 11.11 9.66 23.96
N ARG A 191 11.52 9.65 22.69
CA ARG A 191 12.93 9.72 22.27
C ARG A 191 13.38 11.12 21.87
N ILE A 192 12.46 12.10 21.91
CA ILE A 192 12.73 13.47 21.49
C ILE A 192 12.78 14.35 22.72
N PRO A 193 13.96 14.87 23.09
CA PRO A 193 14.12 15.80 24.21
C PRO A 193 13.16 17.00 24.14
N GLY A 194 12.41 17.24 25.21
CA GLY A 194 11.47 18.35 25.36
C GLY A 194 10.06 18.09 24.80
N TYR A 195 9.82 16.91 24.21
CA TYR A 195 8.53 16.52 23.63
C TYR A 195 8.04 15.16 24.10
N GLU A 196 8.68 14.55 25.10
CA GLU A 196 8.36 13.24 25.64
C GLU A 196 6.91 13.16 26.13
N GLN A 197 6.38 14.26 26.65
CA GLN A 197 5.00 14.41 27.10
C GLN A 197 3.95 14.13 26.02
N ARG A 198 4.32 14.14 24.73
CA ARG A 198 3.43 13.83 23.60
C ARG A 198 3.32 12.34 23.31
N ALA A 199 4.05 11.50 24.05
CA ALA A 199 3.95 10.05 23.91
C ALA A 199 2.64 9.50 24.49
N GLU A 200 2.06 10.19 25.47
CA GLU A 200 0.85 9.82 26.17
C GLU A 200 -0.22 10.90 25.97
N CYS A 201 -1.48 10.48 25.94
CA CYS A 201 -2.59 11.42 25.82
C CYS A 201 -2.83 12.09 27.17
N ARG A 202 -2.75 13.41 27.25
CA ARG A 202 -2.94 14.14 28.53
C ARG A 202 -4.34 14.04 29.12
N PHE A 203 -5.33 13.63 28.32
CA PHE A 203 -6.73 13.52 28.77
C PHE A 203 -7.02 12.18 29.43
N CYS A 204 -6.61 11.06 28.80
CA CYS A 204 -6.92 9.71 29.26
C CYS A 204 -5.71 8.91 29.78
N GLN A 205 -4.50 9.49 29.72
CA GLN A 205 -3.26 8.95 30.29
C GLN A 205 -2.83 7.59 29.73
N THR A 206 -3.22 7.27 28.49
CA THR A 206 -2.74 6.09 27.77
C THR A 206 -1.78 6.47 26.65
N GLU A 207 -0.97 5.51 26.16
CA GLU A 207 -0.09 5.74 25.00
C GLU A 207 -0.88 6.29 23.81
N GLU A 208 -0.49 7.47 23.32
CA GLU A 208 -1.18 8.15 22.23
C GLU A 208 -0.72 7.62 20.87
N ASN A 209 -0.98 6.35 20.61
CA ASN A 209 -0.72 5.72 19.31
C ASN A 209 -1.88 5.94 18.32
N LEU A 210 -1.71 5.50 17.06
CA LEU A 210 -2.73 5.75 16.03
C LEU A 210 -4.06 5.05 16.32
N GLU A 211 -4.02 3.83 16.86
CA GLU A 211 -5.22 3.09 17.24
C GLU A 211 -5.99 3.84 18.34
N HIS A 212 -5.26 4.33 19.35
CA HIS A 212 -5.81 5.16 20.41
C HIS A 212 -6.52 6.39 19.85
N ILE A 213 -5.83 7.17 19.02
CA ILE A 213 -6.35 8.41 18.41
C ILE A 213 -7.64 8.15 17.61
N LEU A 214 -7.70 7.04 16.89
CA LEU A 214 -8.81 6.76 15.98
C LEU A 214 -9.99 6.06 16.65
N THR A 215 -9.77 5.29 17.72
CA THR A 215 -10.78 4.35 18.24
C THR A 215 -10.99 4.34 19.75
N LYS A 216 -10.04 4.81 20.57
CA LYS A 216 -10.07 4.62 22.04
C LYS A 216 -10.00 5.92 22.85
N CYS A 217 -9.84 7.07 22.22
CA CYS A 217 -9.59 8.33 22.92
C CYS A 217 -10.87 8.90 23.52
N SER A 218 -10.91 9.13 24.83
CA SER A 218 -12.07 9.72 25.52
C SER A 218 -12.14 11.24 25.44
N LYS A 219 -11.18 11.86 24.74
CA LYS A 219 -11.15 13.30 24.54
C LYS A 219 -12.22 13.73 23.51
N PRO A 220 -12.83 14.92 23.66
CA PRO A 220 -13.75 15.46 22.67
C PRO A 220 -13.18 15.43 21.24
N GLY A 221 -13.95 14.87 20.32
CA GLY A 221 -13.65 14.78 18.90
C GLY A 221 -13.84 13.38 18.33
N GLN A 222 -13.23 12.34 18.92
CA GLN A 222 -13.22 11.02 18.30
C GLN A 222 -14.60 10.34 18.36
N LEU A 223 -15.20 10.25 19.55
CA LEU A 223 -16.48 9.60 19.74
C LEU A 223 -17.59 10.33 18.97
N GLU A 224 -17.65 11.65 19.11
CA GLU A 224 -18.67 12.52 18.51
C GLU A 224 -18.63 12.43 16.98
N VAL A 225 -17.43 12.41 16.38
CA VAL A 225 -17.31 12.22 14.92
C VAL A 225 -17.83 10.85 14.50
N TRP A 226 -17.56 9.77 15.24
CA TRP A 226 -18.09 8.46 14.86
C TRP A 226 -19.60 8.33 15.08
N GLU A 227 -20.16 9.00 16.08
CA GLU A 227 -21.62 9.09 16.27
C GLU A 227 -22.28 9.81 15.09
N LEU A 228 -21.72 10.93 14.63
CA LEU A 228 -22.20 11.63 13.44
C LEU A 228 -22.09 10.77 12.18
N VAL A 229 -21.01 9.97 12.05
CA VAL A 229 -20.86 9.01 10.94
C VAL A 229 -21.96 7.95 10.97
N ARG A 230 -22.26 7.37 12.14
CA ARG A 230 -23.34 6.37 12.27
C ARG A 230 -24.68 6.98 11.89
N GLN A 231 -25.04 8.13 12.49
CA GLN A 231 -26.27 8.85 12.16
C GLN A 231 -26.38 9.15 10.65
N PHE A 232 -25.28 9.54 10.00
CA PHE A 232 -25.26 9.82 8.56
C PHE A 232 -25.47 8.56 7.70
N LEU A 233 -24.83 7.44 8.06
CA LEU A 233 -24.91 6.20 7.30
C LEU A 233 -26.23 5.43 7.56
N ASP A 234 -26.84 5.60 8.72
CA ASP A 234 -28.18 5.09 9.04
C ASP A 234 -29.24 5.65 8.10
N LEU A 235 -29.13 6.93 7.71
CA LEU A 235 -30.00 7.53 6.68
C LEU A 235 -29.89 6.85 5.31
N LYS A 236 -28.87 6.02 5.10
CA LYS A 236 -28.62 5.23 3.90
C LYS A 236 -28.82 3.74 4.11
N ASN A 237 -29.38 3.34 5.26
CA ASN A 237 -29.56 1.95 5.66
C ASN A 237 -28.22 1.19 5.70
N ILE A 238 -27.12 1.87 6.01
CA ILE A 238 -25.80 1.25 6.13
C ILE A 238 -25.43 1.23 7.61
N GLN A 239 -25.40 0.03 8.19
CA GLN A 239 -25.01 -0.18 9.58
C GLN A 239 -23.50 -0.37 9.69
N LEU A 240 -22.88 0.40 10.58
CA LEU A 240 -21.50 0.19 11.02
C LEU A 240 -21.48 -0.62 12.33
N PRO A 241 -20.35 -1.25 12.68
CA PRO A 241 -20.22 -1.91 13.97
C PRO A 241 -20.37 -0.91 15.14
N ASP A 242 -20.84 -1.42 16.28
CA ASP A 242 -20.95 -0.64 17.52
C ASP A 242 -19.61 -0.03 17.92
N THR A 243 -18.52 -0.79 17.78
CA THR A 243 -17.15 -0.33 18.04
C THR A 243 -16.36 -0.23 16.75
N MET A 244 -15.85 0.97 16.45
CA MET A 244 -14.93 1.16 15.33
C MET A 244 -13.56 0.55 15.64
N SER A 245 -13.02 -0.21 14.68
CA SER A 245 -11.67 -0.77 14.77
C SER A 245 -10.72 -0.10 13.77
N MET A 246 -9.42 -0.10 14.10
CA MET A 246 -8.43 0.54 13.25
C MET A 246 -8.30 -0.18 11.89
N GLY A 247 -8.44 -1.51 11.84
CA GLY A 247 -8.41 -2.24 10.57
C GLY A 247 -9.60 -1.93 9.66
N LEU A 248 -10.81 -1.74 10.22
CA LEU A 248 -11.97 -1.30 9.43
C LEU A 248 -11.76 0.12 8.87
N ILE A 249 -11.20 1.03 9.68
CA ILE A 249 -10.92 2.41 9.26
C ILE A 249 -9.88 2.43 8.13
N LEU A 250 -8.73 1.79 8.33
CA LEU A 250 -7.64 1.75 7.34
C LEU A 250 -8.03 0.94 6.10
N GLY A 251 -8.90 -0.05 6.27
CA GLY A 251 -9.45 -0.94 5.25
C GLY A 251 -10.77 -0.50 4.64
N CYS A 252 -11.29 0.69 4.95
CA CYS A 252 -12.66 1.11 4.58
C CYS A 252 -13.00 0.95 3.09
N ALA A 253 -12.02 1.09 2.18
CA ALA A 253 -12.17 0.90 0.74
C ALA A 253 -12.47 -0.55 0.32
N LEU A 254 -12.35 -1.51 1.24
CA LEU A 254 -12.64 -2.93 1.03
C LEU A 254 -14.06 -3.30 1.45
N THR A 255 -14.79 -2.38 2.08
CA THR A 255 -16.13 -2.64 2.61
C THR A 255 -17.17 -2.74 1.50
N ASN A 256 -18.06 -3.72 1.63
CA ASN A 256 -19.18 -3.95 0.73
C ASN A 256 -20.47 -4.00 1.56
N PRO A 257 -21.03 -2.84 1.96
CA PRO A 257 -22.22 -2.81 2.81
C PRO A 257 -23.40 -3.48 2.09
N ARG A 258 -24.19 -4.20 2.89
CA ARG A 258 -25.35 -4.98 2.46
C ARG A 258 -26.58 -4.54 3.24
N ASP A 259 -27.74 -4.66 2.61
CA ASP A 259 -29.03 -4.46 3.28
C ASP A 259 -29.39 -5.66 4.17
N GLU A 260 -30.53 -5.56 4.85
CA GLU A 260 -31.09 -6.59 5.73
C GLU A 260 -31.30 -7.95 5.03
N ASN A 261 -31.46 -7.95 3.71
CA ASN A 261 -31.63 -9.15 2.88
C ASN A 261 -30.30 -9.70 2.35
N GLY A 262 -29.17 -9.11 2.76
CA GLY A 262 -27.83 -9.48 2.31
C GLY A 262 -27.48 -8.99 0.90
N LYS A 263 -28.33 -8.17 0.27
CA LYS A 263 -28.07 -7.61 -1.07
C LYS A 263 -27.15 -6.40 -0.96
N LYS A 264 -26.21 -6.28 -1.90
CA LYS A 264 -25.27 -5.15 -1.94
C LYS A 264 -26.03 -3.84 -2.13
N ILE A 265 -25.71 -2.86 -1.30
CA ILE A 265 -26.28 -1.51 -1.42
C ILE A 265 -25.56 -0.78 -2.55
N GLU A 266 -26.32 -0.32 -3.55
CA GLU A 266 -25.77 0.41 -4.68
C GLU A 266 -25.12 1.72 -4.23
N GLY A 267 -23.87 1.96 -4.64
CA GLY A 267 -23.07 3.10 -4.18
C GLY A 267 -22.58 3.01 -2.73
N GLY A 268 -22.99 1.99 -1.96
CA GLY A 268 -22.70 1.84 -0.54
C GLY A 268 -21.20 1.80 -0.22
N SER A 269 -20.41 1.00 -0.95
CA SER A 269 -18.95 0.97 -0.74
C SER A 269 -18.29 2.33 -0.95
N CYS A 270 -18.81 3.13 -1.89
CA CYS A 270 -18.26 4.45 -2.19
C CYS A 270 -18.56 5.43 -1.06
N ILE A 271 -19.81 5.47 -0.59
CA ILE A 271 -20.20 6.41 0.46
C ILE A 271 -19.53 6.07 1.80
N VAL A 272 -19.43 4.79 2.15
CA VAL A 272 -18.73 4.33 3.35
C VAL A 272 -17.26 4.72 3.30
N GLU A 273 -16.58 4.46 2.18
CA GLU A 273 -15.18 4.85 2.03
C GLU A 273 -14.98 6.36 2.18
N ILE A 274 -15.81 7.17 1.51
CA ILE A 274 -15.69 8.63 1.56
C ILE A 274 -15.89 9.14 2.99
N VAL A 275 -17.00 8.75 3.62
CA VAL A 275 -17.36 9.22 4.97
C VAL A 275 -16.30 8.80 5.98
N LEU A 276 -15.88 7.52 5.98
CA LEU A 276 -14.86 7.04 6.91
C LEU A 276 -13.52 7.77 6.71
N ARG A 277 -13.11 8.05 5.46
CA ARG A 277 -11.87 8.79 5.19
C ARG A 277 -11.93 10.25 5.61
N GLU A 278 -13.02 10.95 5.33
CA GLU A 278 -13.19 12.36 5.75
C GLU A 278 -13.23 12.50 7.26
N SER A 279 -13.91 11.58 7.94
CA SER A 279 -14.01 11.52 9.41
C SER A 279 -12.67 11.17 10.05
N THR A 280 -11.94 10.20 9.50
CA THR A 280 -10.57 9.88 9.95
C THR A 280 -9.66 11.11 9.83
N GLY A 281 -9.78 11.82 8.71
CA GLY A 281 -9.06 13.08 8.49
C GLY A 281 -9.44 14.16 9.51
N LEU A 282 -10.72 14.29 9.85
CA LEU A 282 -11.21 15.24 10.85
C LEU A 282 -10.66 14.91 12.24
N ILE A 283 -10.78 13.65 12.70
CA ILE A 283 -10.26 13.20 14.00
C ILE A 283 -8.75 13.48 14.10
N TRP A 284 -8.00 13.12 13.07
CA TRP A 284 -6.56 13.39 12.99
C TRP A 284 -6.24 14.89 13.07
N GLN A 285 -7.02 15.73 12.41
CA GLN A 285 -6.84 17.18 12.44
C GLN A 285 -7.20 17.80 13.79
N LEU A 286 -8.31 17.40 14.41
CA LEU A 286 -8.71 17.84 15.75
C LEU A 286 -7.61 17.50 16.76
N ARG A 287 -7.09 16.27 16.70
CA ARG A 287 -5.94 15.84 17.50
C ARG A 287 -4.72 16.73 17.25
N ASN A 288 -4.30 16.91 16.01
CA ASN A 288 -3.08 17.67 15.70
C ASN A 288 -3.19 19.15 16.08
N ARG A 289 -4.35 19.78 15.86
CA ARG A 289 -4.60 21.15 16.29
C ARG A 289 -4.34 21.27 17.80
N HIS A 290 -4.92 20.38 18.59
CA HIS A 290 -4.74 20.47 20.03
C HIS A 290 -3.36 20.04 20.52
N VAL A 291 -2.87 18.85 20.14
CA VAL A 291 -1.63 18.28 20.67
C VAL A 291 -0.39 18.99 20.13
N ILE A 292 -0.43 19.44 18.87
CA ILE A 292 0.73 20.00 18.17
C ILE A 292 0.65 21.52 18.09
N GLN A 293 -0.46 22.09 17.63
CA GLN A 293 -0.57 23.56 17.46
C GLN A 293 -0.85 24.29 18.76
N HIS A 294 -1.59 23.67 19.68
CA HIS A 294 -1.94 24.24 20.98
C HIS A 294 -1.20 23.59 22.15
N ASP A 295 -0.23 22.72 21.88
CA ASP A 295 0.61 22.05 22.87
C ASP A 295 -0.15 21.42 24.07
N ASN A 296 -1.30 20.81 23.79
CA ASN A 296 -2.21 20.24 24.78
C ASN A 296 -2.82 21.23 25.77
N ASP A 297 -3.04 22.48 25.35
CA ASP A 297 -3.79 23.47 26.11
C ASP A 297 -5.24 23.00 26.38
N PRO A 298 -5.63 22.73 27.64
CA PRO A 298 -6.95 22.24 28.00
C PRO A 298 -8.10 23.18 27.61
N GLU A 299 -7.83 24.49 27.51
CA GLU A 299 -8.84 25.50 27.14
C GLU A 299 -9.12 25.52 25.63
N LYS A 300 -8.27 24.87 24.83
CA LYS A 300 -8.38 24.77 23.36
C LYS A 300 -8.85 23.40 22.92
N LEU A 301 -9.78 22.81 23.67
CA LEU A 301 -10.53 21.64 23.24
C LEU A 301 -11.68 22.07 22.31
N PRO A 302 -11.96 21.31 21.25
CA PRO A 302 -13.07 21.64 20.36
C PRO A 302 -14.40 21.41 21.08
N THR A 303 -15.34 22.32 20.86
CA THR A 303 -16.72 22.18 21.35
C THR A 303 -17.51 21.20 20.47
N ALA A 304 -18.60 20.64 21.00
CA ALA A 304 -19.47 19.75 20.24
C ALA A 304 -20.00 20.40 18.94
N ALA A 305 -20.38 21.68 19.00
CA ALA A 305 -20.85 22.43 17.83
C ALA A 305 -19.75 22.62 16.77
N GLU A 306 -18.51 22.90 17.19
CA GLU A 306 -17.39 22.99 16.25
C GLU A 306 -17.08 21.66 15.57
N ILE A 307 -17.16 20.54 16.31
CA ILE A 307 -16.96 19.19 15.77
C ILE A 307 -18.04 18.88 14.73
N GLU A 308 -19.30 19.10 15.08
CA GLU A 308 -20.46 18.86 14.22
C GLU A 308 -20.40 19.69 12.93
N ASN A 309 -20.18 21.01 13.07
CA ASN A 309 -20.05 21.90 11.91
C ASN A 309 -18.87 21.51 11.02
N SER A 310 -17.73 21.14 11.61
CA SER A 310 -16.56 20.67 10.87
C SER A 310 -16.83 19.38 10.10
N PHE A 311 -17.58 18.45 10.70
CA PHE A 311 -17.99 17.20 10.05
C PHE A 311 -18.88 17.49 8.84
N TYR A 312 -19.98 18.23 9.01
CA TYR A 312 -20.89 18.53 7.91
C TYR A 312 -20.23 19.36 6.82
N TYR A 313 -19.40 20.33 7.17
CA TYR A 313 -18.63 21.10 6.20
C TYR A 313 -17.78 20.20 5.30
N ARG A 314 -17.02 19.25 5.90
CA ARG A 314 -16.16 18.31 5.15
C ARG A 314 -16.96 17.37 4.25
N ILE A 315 -18.02 16.77 4.77
CA ILE A 315 -18.87 15.85 4.00
C ILE A 315 -19.55 16.59 2.84
N ASN A 316 -20.06 17.80 3.09
CA ASN A 316 -20.68 18.63 2.05
C ASN A 316 -19.67 19.08 1.00
N ALA A 317 -18.47 19.51 1.39
CA ALA A 317 -17.41 19.88 0.45
C ALA A 317 -17.03 18.71 -0.47
N ARG A 318 -16.91 17.50 0.09
CA ARG A 318 -16.60 16.29 -0.68
C ARG A 318 -17.72 15.91 -1.63
N LEU A 319 -18.98 16.03 -1.20
CA LEU A 319 -20.17 15.82 -2.02
C LEU A 319 -20.22 16.82 -3.20
N GLN A 320 -19.99 18.10 -2.93
CA GLN A 320 -19.97 19.12 -3.98
C GLN A 320 -18.88 18.83 -5.03
N LEU A 321 -17.71 18.34 -4.60
CA LEU A 321 -16.64 17.93 -5.50
C LEU A 321 -17.09 16.78 -6.41
N ASP A 322 -17.71 15.73 -5.86
CA ASP A 322 -18.20 14.59 -6.64
C ASP A 322 -19.34 14.98 -7.59
N CYS A 323 -20.26 15.84 -7.16
CA CYS A 323 -21.31 16.41 -8.02
C CYS A 323 -20.71 17.20 -9.19
N THR A 324 -19.67 18.00 -8.92
CA THR A 324 -18.99 18.78 -9.97
C THR A 324 -18.28 17.88 -10.98
N LEU A 325 -17.59 16.83 -10.51
CA LEU A 325 -16.89 15.88 -11.37
C LEU A 325 -17.82 14.95 -12.17
N THR A 326 -19.10 14.86 -11.80
CA THR A 326 -20.11 14.07 -12.52
C THR A 326 -20.98 14.92 -13.46
N ASN A 327 -20.76 16.24 -13.50
CA ASN A 327 -21.50 17.15 -14.37
C ASN A 327 -21.02 17.04 -15.83
N LYS A 328 -21.82 16.32 -16.64
CA LYS A 328 -21.59 16.05 -18.07
C LYS A 328 -21.47 17.33 -18.92
N TYR A 329 -22.04 18.45 -18.49
CA TYR A 329 -22.02 19.71 -19.23
C TYR A 329 -20.72 20.50 -19.01
N LYS A 330 -19.98 20.22 -17.94
CA LYS A 330 -18.70 20.89 -17.61
C LYS A 330 -17.46 20.12 -18.06
N PHE A 331 -17.54 18.81 -18.24
CA PHE A 331 -16.38 17.97 -18.57
C PHE A 331 -16.74 16.96 -19.67
N GLU A 332 -16.10 17.07 -20.84
CA GLU A 332 -16.29 16.17 -21.98
C GLU A 332 -15.84 14.73 -21.66
N ALA A 333 -16.77 13.78 -21.81
CA ALA A 333 -16.58 12.38 -22.19
C ALA A 333 -15.53 11.48 -21.47
N LYS A 334 -15.10 11.77 -20.24
CA LYS A 334 -14.48 10.76 -19.35
C LYS A 334 -15.24 10.67 -18.02
N LEU A 335 -16.42 10.04 -18.09
CA LEU A 335 -17.33 9.95 -16.97
C LEU A 335 -16.88 8.90 -15.95
N TYR A 336 -16.77 9.31 -14.68
CA TYR A 336 -17.01 8.41 -13.55
C TYR A 336 -18.53 8.11 -13.51
N GLU A 337 -18.90 6.84 -13.37
CA GLU A 337 -20.30 6.43 -13.18
C GLU A 337 -20.95 7.23 -12.04
N ARG A 338 -22.23 7.58 -12.19
CA ARG A 338 -23.05 8.28 -11.19
C ARG A 338 -23.22 7.42 -9.92
N LYS A 339 -22.20 7.37 -9.05
CA LYS A 339 -22.23 6.55 -7.82
C LYS A 339 -23.13 7.10 -6.72
N TRP A 340 -23.41 8.41 -6.72
CA TRP A 340 -24.17 9.09 -5.66
C TRP A 340 -25.69 9.03 -5.83
N TYR A 341 -26.21 8.91 -7.06
CA TYR A 341 -27.63 9.16 -7.36
C TYR A 341 -28.49 7.91 -7.59
N LEU A 342 -27.91 6.71 -7.63
CA LEU A 342 -28.66 5.50 -7.96
C LEU A 342 -29.34 4.82 -6.75
N ALA A 343 -29.23 5.37 -5.53
CA ALA A 343 -30.05 4.94 -4.39
C ALA A 343 -31.52 5.46 -4.38
N HIS A 344 -31.99 6.01 -5.52
CA HIS A 344 -33.38 6.34 -5.90
C HIS A 344 -34.09 7.53 -5.20
N GLY A 345 -34.92 8.21 -6.01
CA GLY A 345 -36.18 8.85 -5.61
C GLY A 345 -36.11 10.03 -4.63
N ASP A 346 -36.25 11.24 -5.18
CA ASP A 346 -36.67 12.44 -4.47
C ASP A 346 -35.83 12.83 -3.22
N THR A 347 -34.57 13.18 -3.47
CA THR A 347 -33.68 13.76 -2.45
C THR A 347 -34.03 15.20 -2.07
N HIS A 348 -34.95 15.86 -2.77
CA HIS A 348 -35.22 17.28 -2.54
C HIS A 348 -35.94 17.54 -1.21
N SER A 349 -36.74 16.57 -0.77
CA SER A 349 -37.54 16.60 0.45
C SER A 349 -36.78 16.12 1.69
N LYS A 350 -35.82 15.18 1.55
CA LYS A 350 -34.91 14.75 2.65
C LYS A 350 -33.67 15.64 2.82
N MET A 351 -33.11 16.22 1.75
CA MET A 351 -32.07 17.25 1.87
C MET A 351 -32.61 18.54 2.49
N LYS A 352 -33.90 18.85 2.31
CA LYS A 352 -34.56 19.91 3.07
C LYS A 352 -34.45 19.67 4.58
N ARG A 353 -34.47 18.43 5.09
CA ARG A 353 -34.31 18.16 6.53
C ARG A 353 -32.90 18.44 7.05
N ILE A 354 -31.86 18.17 6.26
CA ILE A 354 -30.46 18.52 6.60
C ILE A 354 -30.25 20.04 6.48
N SER A 355 -30.82 20.66 5.43
CA SER A 355 -30.84 22.11 5.25
C SER A 355 -31.75 22.87 6.24
N LEU A 356 -32.68 22.19 6.92
CA LEU A 356 -33.56 22.76 7.95
C LEU A 356 -32.94 22.65 9.35
N MET A 357 -31.98 21.74 9.56
CA MET A 357 -31.17 21.67 10.78
C MET A 357 -30.07 22.75 10.79
N THR A 358 -29.59 23.14 9.62
CA THR A 358 -28.77 24.35 9.42
C THR A 358 -29.71 25.52 9.12
N GLY A 359 -30.20 26.22 10.14
CA GLY A 359 -31.09 27.37 9.95
C GLY A 359 -30.56 28.37 8.89
N PRO A 360 -31.44 29.10 8.17
CA PRO A 360 -31.09 29.87 6.98
C PRO A 360 -30.24 31.12 7.24
N ASP A 361 -29.90 31.42 8.49
CA ASP A 361 -29.09 32.57 8.86
C ASP A 361 -27.95 32.14 9.78
N ARG A 362 -26.73 32.06 9.24
CA ARG A 362 -25.52 32.44 9.98
C ARG A 362 -24.33 32.62 9.04
N PRO A 363 -23.68 33.80 9.05
CA PRO A 363 -22.60 34.14 8.13
C PRO A 363 -21.32 33.38 8.48
N GLY A 364 -20.54 33.12 7.43
CA GLY A 364 -19.36 32.26 7.49
C GLY A 364 -18.28 32.73 8.45
N PHE A 365 -17.62 31.73 9.03
CA PHE A 365 -16.24 31.79 9.50
C PHE A 365 -15.55 30.46 9.18
#